data_AF-A0A5B9Q909-F1
#
_entry.id   AF-A0A5B9Q909-F1
#
_cell.length_a   1.000
_cell.length_b   1.000
_cell.length_c   1.000
_cell.angle_alpha   90.00
_cell.angle_beta   90.00
_cell.angle_gamma   90.00
#
_symmetry.space_group_name_H-M   'P 1'
#
loop_
_entity.id
_entity.type
_entity.pdbx_description
1 polymer ?
#
loop_
_entity_poly.entity_id
_entity_poly.type
_entity_poly.pdbx_seq_one_letter_code
_entity_poly.pdbx_strand_id
1 'polypeptide(L)'
;MKTDPKYGYYPWWPEDGDDWIHPEDAELARTLIPSPRVFCRDGEQEPYVLLHYGDVLLRVKRTLWQAVEPEGFGIGDWVEVLSRGMRNTPRTAVIHEMHWDAKDRKLVYQVTENGVPVPNQYAGEDLKHVDPPKLEE
;
A
#
# COMPACT_ATOMS: atom_id res chain seq x y z
N MET A 1 25.07 -1.59 5.59
CA MET A 1 24.22 -2.76 5.86
C MET A 1 23.04 -2.68 4.91
N LYS A 2 22.70 -3.77 4.22
CA LYS A 2 21.54 -3.80 3.33
C LYS A 2 20.32 -3.98 4.23
N THR A 3 19.61 -2.89 4.52
CA THR A 3 18.34 -2.95 5.25
C THR A 3 17.34 -3.72 4.39
N ASP A 4 16.55 -4.57 5.05
CA ASP A 4 15.42 -5.22 4.38
C ASP A 4 14.52 -4.18 3.71
N PRO A 5 14.03 -4.43 2.48
CA PRO A 5 13.16 -3.49 1.82
C PRO A 5 11.88 -3.30 2.64
N LYS A 6 11.49 -2.04 2.89
CA LYS A 6 10.31 -1.71 3.69
C LYS A 6 9.00 -1.96 2.92
N TYR A 7 8.99 -1.74 1.61
CA TYR A 7 7.80 -1.87 0.77
C TYR A 7 7.99 -2.91 -0.32
N GLY A 8 6.89 -3.55 -0.70
CA GLY A 8 6.89 -4.58 -1.73
C GLY A 8 5.55 -5.27 -1.90
N TYR A 9 5.45 -6.11 -2.92
CA TYR A 9 4.21 -6.81 -3.28
C TYR A 9 4.47 -8.26 -3.68
N TYR A 10 3.39 -9.05 -3.73
CA TYR A 10 3.42 -10.46 -4.11
C TYR A 10 2.74 -10.68 -5.47
N PRO A 11 3.51 -10.68 -6.57
CA PRO A 11 2.98 -11.01 -7.89
C PRO A 11 2.52 -12.47 -8.04
N TRP A 12 2.99 -13.37 -7.19
CA TRP A 12 2.62 -14.78 -7.14
C TRP A 12 2.47 -15.23 -5.68
N TRP A 13 1.80 -16.37 -5.48
CA TRP A 13 1.77 -17.03 -4.19
C TRP A 13 3.18 -17.60 -3.89
N PRO A 14 3.86 -17.20 -2.79
CA PRO A 14 5.31 -17.41 -2.64
C PRO A 14 5.81 -18.85 -2.57
N GLU A 15 5.02 -19.76 -2.01
CA GLU A 15 5.40 -21.16 -1.78
C GLU A 15 4.27 -22.10 -2.17
N ASP A 16 4.56 -23.40 -2.30
CA ASP A 16 3.51 -24.40 -2.42
C ASP A 16 2.78 -24.54 -1.07
N GLY A 17 1.52 -24.10 -1.01
CA GLY A 17 0.72 -24.11 0.22
C GLY A 17 0.90 -22.85 1.09
N ASP A 18 0.52 -22.96 2.36
CA ASP A 18 0.34 -21.79 3.24
C ASP A 18 1.34 -21.75 4.41
N ASP A 19 2.34 -22.61 4.42
CA ASP A 19 3.27 -22.74 5.56
C ASP A 19 4.10 -21.46 5.81
N TRP A 20 4.15 -20.56 4.84
CA TRP A 20 4.80 -19.25 4.93
C TRP A 20 3.94 -18.19 5.61
N ILE A 21 2.64 -18.40 5.81
CA ILE A 21 1.75 -17.46 6.48
C ILE A 21 1.27 -18.03 7.81
N HIS A 22 1.03 -17.16 8.79
CA HIS A 22 0.38 -17.58 10.02
C HIS A 22 -0.99 -18.20 9.72
N PRO A 23 -1.36 -19.35 10.30
CA PRO A 23 -2.59 -20.07 9.94
C PRO A 23 -3.87 -19.25 10.05
N GLU A 24 -3.95 -18.35 11.04
CA GLU A 24 -5.11 -17.45 11.23
C GLU A 24 -5.23 -16.37 10.14
N ASP A 25 -4.14 -16.07 9.43
CA ASP A 25 -4.08 -15.01 8.42
C ASP A 25 -4.21 -15.57 6.99
N ALA A 26 -4.18 -16.90 6.84
CA ALA A 26 -4.14 -17.60 5.55
C ALA A 26 -5.32 -17.24 4.65
N GLU A 27 -6.55 -17.34 5.16
CA GLU A 27 -7.76 -17.01 4.40
C GLU A 27 -7.79 -15.52 3.99
N LEU A 28 -7.35 -14.62 4.88
CA LEU A 28 -7.27 -13.20 4.56
C LEU A 28 -6.24 -12.95 3.45
N ALA A 29 -5.06 -13.54 3.54
CA ALA A 29 -4.03 -13.37 2.52
C ALA A 29 -4.45 -13.90 1.15
N ARG A 30 -5.23 -14.99 1.07
CA ARG A 30 -5.79 -15.48 -0.21
C ARG A 30 -6.66 -14.45 -0.93
N THR A 31 -7.23 -13.49 -0.19
CA THR A 31 -8.01 -12.39 -0.80
C THR A 31 -7.14 -11.23 -1.29
N LEU A 32 -5.89 -11.16 -0.81
CA LEU A 32 -4.97 -10.04 -1.05
C LEU A 32 -3.77 -10.43 -1.93
N ILE A 33 -3.44 -11.70 -2.05
CA ILE A 33 -2.26 -12.23 -2.72
C ILE A 33 -2.69 -13.40 -3.62
N PRO A 34 -2.21 -13.46 -4.88
CA PRO A 34 -1.32 -12.51 -5.54
C PRO A 34 -2.04 -11.22 -5.96
N SER A 35 -1.38 -10.08 -5.85
CA SER A 35 -1.92 -8.80 -6.32
C SER A 35 -0.81 -7.74 -6.47
N PRO A 36 -1.09 -6.61 -7.16
CA PRO A 36 -0.18 -5.48 -7.18
C PRO A 36 -0.17 -4.66 -5.88
N ARG A 37 -0.93 -5.05 -4.84
CA ARG A 37 -0.99 -4.31 -3.57
C ARG A 37 0.37 -4.28 -2.91
N VAL A 38 0.83 -3.08 -2.59
CA VAL A 38 2.13 -2.87 -1.97
C VAL A 38 1.95 -2.81 -0.46
N PHE A 39 2.50 -3.81 0.22
CA PHE A 39 2.49 -3.92 1.67
C PHE A 39 3.68 -3.17 2.27
N CYS A 40 3.48 -2.64 3.48
CA CYS A 40 4.55 -2.12 4.31
C CYS A 40 4.98 -3.19 5.30
N ARG A 41 6.26 -3.55 5.32
CA ARG A 41 6.84 -4.38 6.37
C ARG A 41 7.21 -3.49 7.54
N ASP A 42 6.57 -3.69 8.68
CA ASP A 42 6.84 -2.91 9.88
C ASP A 42 6.70 -3.77 11.13
N GLY A 43 7.84 -4.19 11.69
CA GLY A 43 7.90 -5.05 12.87
C GLY A 43 8.02 -6.53 12.58
N GLU A 44 8.24 -7.28 13.67
CA GLU A 44 8.47 -8.73 13.65
C GLU A 44 7.85 -9.36 14.90
N GLN A 45 7.32 -10.56 14.74
CA GLN A 45 6.84 -11.45 15.80
C GLN A 45 7.36 -12.85 15.48
N GLU A 46 8.58 -13.17 15.92
CA GLU A 46 9.27 -14.42 15.53
C GLU A 46 8.34 -15.66 15.62
N PRO A 47 8.30 -16.50 14.57
CA PRO A 47 9.14 -16.50 13.36
C PRO A 47 8.65 -15.60 12.21
N TYR A 48 7.65 -14.75 12.45
CA TYR A 48 6.96 -13.96 11.42
C TYR A 48 7.49 -12.51 11.36
N VAL A 49 7.45 -11.93 10.16
CA VAL A 49 7.48 -10.49 9.92
C VAL A 49 6.05 -9.98 9.76
N LEU A 50 5.83 -8.70 10.08
CA LEU A 50 4.51 -8.09 10.03
C LEU A 50 4.36 -7.27 8.74
N LEU A 51 3.34 -7.59 7.94
CA LEU A 51 2.97 -6.87 6.73
C LEU A 51 1.67 -6.12 6.94
N HIS A 52 1.72 -4.81 6.72
CA HIS A 52 0.59 -3.90 6.82
C HIS A 52 0.08 -3.49 5.45
N TYR A 53 -1.25 -3.44 5.31
CA TYR A 53 -1.96 -2.84 4.17
C TYR A 53 -3.18 -2.08 4.70
N GLY A 54 -3.01 -0.79 4.95
CA GLY A 54 -3.98 -0.03 5.75
C GLY A 54 -4.16 -0.67 7.12
N ASP A 55 -5.40 -0.98 7.49
CA ASP A 55 -5.75 -1.64 8.76
C ASP A 55 -5.50 -3.15 8.75
N VAL A 56 -5.18 -3.74 7.60
CA VAL A 56 -4.87 -5.17 7.51
C VAL A 56 -3.46 -5.44 8.01
N LEU A 57 -3.33 -6.46 8.84
CA LEU A 57 -2.07 -7.02 9.30
C LEU A 57 -1.99 -8.51 8.90
N LEU A 58 -0.89 -8.90 8.26
CA LEU A 58 -0.54 -10.30 7.98
C LEU A 58 0.78 -10.66 8.64
N ARG A 59 0.82 -11.80 9.33
CA ARG A 59 2.05 -12.40 9.88
C ARG A 59 2.58 -13.42 8.90
N VAL A 60 3.74 -13.15 8.31
CA VAL A 60 4.34 -14.02 7.28
C VAL A 60 5.78 -14.36 7.62
N LYS A 61 6.25 -15.54 7.26
CA LYS A 61 7.67 -15.86 7.26
C LYS A 61 8.37 -15.03 6.19
N ARG A 62 9.70 -14.96 6.26
CA ARG A 62 10.51 -14.25 5.27
C ARG A 62 10.48 -15.01 3.94
N THR A 63 9.66 -14.55 3.03
CA THR A 63 9.50 -15.07 1.66
C THR A 63 10.06 -14.11 0.61
N LEU A 64 10.23 -14.61 -0.62
CA LEU A 64 10.58 -13.75 -1.75
C LEU A 64 9.36 -12.91 -2.16
N TRP A 65 9.49 -11.60 -2.04
CA TRP A 65 8.53 -10.62 -2.56
C TRP A 65 9.25 -9.63 -3.49
N GLN A 66 8.50 -8.91 -4.31
CA GLN A 66 9.08 -7.87 -5.16
C GLN A 66 9.21 -6.57 -4.37
N ALA A 67 10.44 -6.17 -4.07
CA ALA A 67 10.72 -4.92 -3.39
C ALA A 67 10.33 -3.72 -4.26
N VAL A 68 9.77 -2.70 -3.63
CA VAL A 68 9.39 -1.43 -4.26
C VAL A 68 10.07 -0.29 -3.51
N GLU A 69 10.66 0.64 -4.26
CA GLU A 69 11.22 1.86 -3.68
C GLU A 69 10.09 2.80 -3.27
N PRO A 70 10.10 3.33 -2.04
CA PRO A 70 9.06 4.27 -1.60
C PRO A 70 9.19 5.62 -2.31
N GLU A 71 8.05 6.22 -2.65
CA GLU A 71 7.99 7.58 -3.20
C GLU A 71 7.63 8.64 -2.13
N GLY A 72 7.58 8.24 -0.86
CA GLY A 72 7.27 9.15 0.27
C GLY A 72 5.78 9.27 0.60
N PHE A 73 4.93 8.41 0.03
CA PHE A 73 3.51 8.27 0.34
C PHE A 73 3.20 6.87 0.86
N GLY A 74 2.16 6.76 1.67
CA GLY A 74 1.64 5.53 2.25
C GLY A 74 0.13 5.60 2.45
N ILE A 75 -0.46 4.45 2.78
CA ILE A 75 -1.89 4.36 3.12
C ILE A 75 -2.15 5.10 4.43
N GLY A 76 -3.21 5.91 4.46
CA GLY A 76 -3.59 6.77 5.59
C GLY A 76 -3.08 8.22 5.47
N ASP A 77 -2.19 8.50 4.52
CA ASP A 77 -1.68 9.85 4.32
C ASP A 77 -2.75 10.79 3.76
N TRP A 78 -2.81 12.00 4.32
CA TRP A 78 -3.64 13.10 3.82
C TRP A 78 -2.92 13.80 2.68
N VAL A 79 -3.61 13.88 1.53
CA VAL A 79 -3.04 14.43 0.31
C VAL A 79 -3.99 15.38 -0.40
N GLU A 80 -3.43 16.34 -1.12
CA GLU A 80 -4.10 17.08 -2.17
C GLU A 80 -3.77 16.43 -3.52
N VAL A 81 -4.81 16.12 -4.31
CA VAL A 81 -4.67 15.73 -5.71
C VAL A 81 -4.46 16.99 -6.54
N LEU A 82 -3.32 17.08 -7.23
CA LEU A 82 -2.96 18.23 -8.06
C LEU A 82 -3.68 18.17 -9.41
N SER A 83 -4.20 19.31 -9.89
CA SER A 83 -4.96 19.40 -11.15
C SER A 83 -4.21 18.88 -12.39
N ARG A 84 -2.88 19.05 -12.42
CA ARG A 84 -2.02 18.73 -13.57
C ARG A 84 -2.56 19.26 -14.91
N GLY A 85 -2.95 20.52 -14.93
CA GLY A 85 -3.51 21.17 -16.13
C GLY A 85 -4.88 20.61 -16.52
N MET A 86 -5.80 20.49 -15.55
CA MET A 86 -7.16 19.96 -15.71
C MET A 86 -7.27 18.46 -16.03
N ARG A 87 -6.19 17.70 -15.91
CA ARG A 87 -6.22 16.22 -16.05
C ARG A 87 -6.85 15.55 -14.85
N ASN A 88 -6.59 16.09 -13.66
CA ASN A 88 -7.16 15.63 -12.42
C ASN A 88 -8.15 16.66 -11.88
N THR A 89 -9.19 16.17 -11.22
CA THR A 89 -10.09 17.00 -10.41
C THR A 89 -9.43 17.24 -9.05
N PRO A 90 -9.02 18.49 -8.71
CA PRO A 90 -8.38 18.77 -7.43
C PRO A 90 -9.29 18.46 -6.26
N ARG A 91 -8.71 17.88 -5.21
CA ARG A 91 -9.42 17.50 -3.97
C ARG A 91 -8.42 17.23 -2.86
N THR A 92 -8.87 17.40 -1.62
CA THR A 92 -8.19 16.84 -0.45
C THR A 92 -8.77 15.46 -0.18
N ALA A 93 -7.92 14.47 0.05
CA ALA A 93 -8.31 13.08 0.16
C ALA A 93 -7.30 12.31 1.03
N VAL A 94 -7.64 11.06 1.37
CA VAL A 94 -6.75 10.15 2.11
C VAL A 94 -6.39 8.98 1.22
N ILE A 95 -5.10 8.64 1.10
CA ILE A 95 -4.67 7.44 0.38
C ILE A 95 -5.23 6.20 1.09
N HIS A 96 -5.94 5.34 0.36
CA HIS A 96 -6.51 4.11 0.92
C HIS A 96 -6.00 2.82 0.24
N GLU A 97 -5.50 2.90 -0.99
CA GLU A 97 -4.81 1.78 -1.64
C GLU A 97 -3.50 2.25 -2.24
N MET A 98 -2.52 1.35 -2.28
CA MET A 98 -1.22 1.55 -2.89
C MET A 98 -0.88 0.33 -3.73
N HIS A 99 -0.67 0.54 -5.03
CA HIS A 99 -0.43 -0.52 -6.00
C HIS A 99 0.86 -0.28 -6.78
N TRP A 100 1.51 -1.37 -7.17
CA TRP A 100 2.59 -1.36 -8.14
C TRP A 100 2.03 -1.47 -9.56
N ASP A 101 2.25 -0.45 -10.39
CA ASP A 101 1.99 -0.54 -11.83
C ASP A 101 3.20 -1.18 -12.50
N ALA A 102 3.06 -2.46 -12.89
CA ALA A 102 4.14 -3.20 -13.53
C ALA A 102 4.50 -2.69 -14.93
N LYS A 103 3.56 -2.05 -15.64
CA LYS A 103 3.76 -1.54 -17.00
C LYS A 103 4.59 -0.26 -16.96
N ASP A 104 4.20 0.68 -16.11
CA ASP A 104 4.86 1.98 -15.99
C ASP A 104 6.00 1.97 -14.96
N ARG A 105 6.15 0.87 -14.20
CA ARG A 105 7.17 0.66 -13.15
C ARG A 105 7.18 1.76 -12.10
N LYS A 106 6.00 2.08 -11.55
CA LYS A 106 5.81 3.14 -10.55
C LYS A 106 4.75 2.75 -9.53
N LEU A 107 4.74 3.46 -8.41
CA LEU A 107 3.63 3.38 -7.46
C LEU A 107 2.43 4.18 -8.00
N VAL A 108 1.23 3.63 -7.80
CA VAL A 108 -0.03 4.32 -8.04
C VAL A 108 -0.92 4.19 -6.81
N TYR A 109 -1.65 5.27 -6.52
CA TYR A 109 -2.40 5.44 -5.29
C TYR A 109 -3.88 5.65 -5.62
N GLN A 110 -4.78 5.03 -4.85
CA GLN A 110 -6.19 5.40 -4.83
C GLN A 110 -6.50 6.14 -3.53
N VAL A 111 -7.37 7.14 -3.63
CA VAL A 111 -7.70 8.02 -2.53
C VAL A 111 -9.19 7.96 -2.22
N THR A 112 -9.56 8.18 -0.96
CA THR A 112 -10.94 8.38 -0.54
C THR A 112 -11.20 9.85 -0.25
N GLU A 113 -12.39 10.32 -0.63
CA GLU A 113 -12.92 11.62 -0.24
C GLU A 113 -14.11 11.37 0.68
N ASN A 114 -14.03 11.83 1.93
CA ASN A 114 -15.03 11.55 2.97
C ASN A 114 -15.35 10.04 3.12
N GLY A 115 -14.33 9.19 3.02
CA GLY A 115 -14.46 7.74 3.10
C GLY A 115 -14.99 7.05 1.84
N VAL A 116 -15.33 7.80 0.79
CA VAL A 116 -15.80 7.24 -0.49
C VAL A 116 -14.61 7.11 -1.46
N PRO A 117 -14.32 5.91 -1.99
CA PRO A 117 -13.25 5.72 -2.98
C PRO A 117 -13.44 6.57 -4.22
N VAL A 118 -12.38 7.28 -4.60
CA VAL A 118 -12.28 7.94 -5.90
C VAL A 118 -11.80 6.89 -6.91
N PRO A 119 -12.52 6.65 -8.02
CA PRO A 119 -12.18 5.57 -8.96
C PRO A 119 -10.80 5.70 -9.62
N ASN A 120 -10.28 6.92 -9.71
CA ASN A 120 -9.02 7.22 -10.36
C ASN A 120 -7.82 6.77 -9.52
N GLN A 121 -6.76 6.37 -10.23
CA GLN A 121 -5.43 6.16 -9.67
C GLN A 121 -4.54 7.36 -9.99
N TYR A 122 -3.67 7.70 -9.05
CA TYR A 122 -2.77 8.84 -9.11
C TYR A 122 -1.33 8.38 -8.96
N ALA A 123 -0.40 8.95 -9.72
CA ALA A 123 1.03 8.75 -9.47
C ALA A 123 1.48 9.60 -8.28
N GLY A 124 2.64 9.31 -7.68
CA GLY A 124 3.16 10.12 -6.57
C GLY A 124 3.33 11.60 -6.95
N GLU A 125 3.67 11.89 -8.21
CA GLU A 125 3.75 13.27 -8.69
C GLU A 125 2.38 13.97 -8.68
N ASP A 126 1.27 13.26 -8.84
CA ASP A 126 -0.06 13.86 -8.81
C ASP A 126 -0.51 14.28 -7.40
N LEU A 127 0.27 13.95 -6.38
CA LEU A 127 -0.10 14.10 -4.98
C LEU A 127 0.83 15.07 -4.26
N LYS A 128 0.30 15.70 -3.23
CA LYS A 128 1.05 16.53 -2.30
C LYS A 128 0.53 16.28 -0.89
N HIS A 129 1.43 16.00 0.06
CA HIS A 129 1.08 15.91 1.48
C HIS A 129 0.42 17.20 1.97
N VAL A 130 -0.65 17.04 2.74
CA VAL A 130 -1.33 18.13 3.45
C VAL A 130 -1.68 17.69 4.86
N ASP A 131 -1.86 18.66 5.75
CA ASP A 131 -2.35 18.37 7.09
C ASP A 131 -3.84 17.95 7.03
N PRO A 132 -4.28 17.06 7.95
CA PRO A 132 -5.70 16.79 8.10
C PRO A 132 -6.46 18.09 8.41
N PRO A 133 -7.72 18.23 7.96
CA PRO A 133 -8.54 19.38 8.29
C PRO A 133 -8.66 19.49 9.81
N LYS A 134 -8.41 20.69 10.34
CA LYS A 134 -8.66 20.98 11.75
C LYS A 134 -10.17 20.87 11.98
N LEU A 135 -10.59 19.90 12.79
CA LEU A 135 -11.95 19.87 13.30
C LEU A 135 -12.10 21.11 14.21
N GLU A 136 -12.91 22.08 13.79
CA GLU A 136 -13.32 23.15 14.69
C GLU A 136 -14.32 22.54 15.70
N GLU A 137 -13.98 22.62 17.00
CA GLU A 137 -14.81 22.18 18.12
C GLU A 137 -16.01 23.11 18.37
#